data_AF-A0A179S2G8-F1
#
_entry.id   AF-A0A179S2G8-F1
#
_cell.length_a   1.000
_cell.length_b   1.000
_cell.length_c   1.000
_cell.angle_alpha   90.00
_cell.angle_beta   90.00
_cell.angle_gamma   90.00
#
_symmetry.space_group_name_H-M   'P 1'
#
loop_
_entity.id
_entity.type
_entity.pdbx_description
1 polymer ?
#
loop_
_entity_poly.entity_id
_entity_poly.type
_entity_poly.pdbx_seq_one_letter_code
_entity_poly.pdbx_strand_id
1 'polypeptide(L)'
;MSASKPATPTFSPDAYGATDFAKVDAHTITAEEYDELPELTEADLKAADTYRGATLIRRGRGRPPVTQTKKLVTLRLDPDVVERWKASGPGWQTRMNAVLREAMP
;
A
#
# COMPACT_ATOMS: atom_id res chain seq x y z
N MET A 1 -48.68 23.16 -18.24
CA MET A 1 -48.32 22.25 -19.35
C MET A 1 -47.71 20.99 -18.72
N SER A 2 -48.53 20.00 -18.35
CA SER A 2 -48.03 18.77 -17.72
C SER A 2 -47.40 17.87 -18.77
N ALA A 3 -46.10 17.65 -18.67
CA ALA A 3 -45.42 16.63 -19.48
C ALA A 3 -45.80 15.23 -18.96
N SER A 4 -46.27 14.38 -19.88
CA SER A 4 -46.64 12.99 -19.60
C SER A 4 -45.41 12.18 -19.18
N LYS A 5 -45.50 11.45 -18.07
CA LYS A 5 -44.45 10.55 -17.58
C LYS A 5 -44.33 9.37 -18.56
N PRO A 6 -43.16 9.06 -19.14
CA PRO A 6 -43.03 7.90 -20.01
C PRO A 6 -43.28 6.63 -19.22
N ALA A 7 -43.98 5.67 -19.85
CA ALA A 7 -44.33 4.39 -19.24
C ALA A 7 -43.06 3.64 -18.81
N THR A 8 -42.97 3.28 -17.52
CA THR A 8 -41.92 2.40 -17.03
C THR A 8 -42.06 1.05 -17.74
N PRO A 9 -41.04 0.56 -18.46
CA PRO A 9 -41.11 -0.76 -19.09
C PRO A 9 -41.34 -1.81 -18.00
N THR A 10 -42.36 -2.65 -18.19
CA THR A 10 -42.57 -3.83 -17.35
C THR A 10 -41.39 -4.78 -17.51
N PHE A 11 -40.96 -5.37 -16.40
CA PHE A 11 -39.87 -6.34 -16.38
C PHE A 11 -40.08 -7.43 -17.46
N SER A 12 -39.11 -7.60 -18.35
CA SER A 12 -39.09 -8.63 -19.38
C SER A 12 -37.87 -9.55 -19.17
N PRO A 13 -38.07 -10.88 -19.10
CA PRO A 13 -36.97 -11.85 -18.97
C PRO A 13 -35.94 -11.75 -20.10
N ASP A 14 -36.39 -11.38 -21.31
CA ASP A 14 -35.54 -11.27 -22.50
C ASP A 14 -34.66 -10.02 -22.49
N ALA A 15 -34.92 -9.07 -21.58
CA ALA A 15 -34.17 -7.82 -21.41
C ALA A 15 -33.17 -7.89 -20.25
N TYR A 16 -32.97 -9.06 -19.64
CA TYR A 16 -32.02 -9.23 -18.54
C TYR A 16 -30.59 -8.93 -19.04
N GLY A 17 -30.00 -7.85 -18.52
CA GLY A 17 -28.66 -7.38 -18.91
C GLY A 17 -28.64 -6.32 -20.03
N ALA A 18 -29.79 -5.92 -20.58
CA ALA A 18 -29.87 -4.80 -21.52
C ALA A 18 -29.87 -3.45 -20.76
N THR A 19 -28.72 -3.08 -20.18
CA THR A 19 -28.54 -1.75 -19.58
C THR A 19 -28.30 -0.73 -20.68
N ASP A 20 -29.10 0.33 -20.69
CA ASP A 20 -28.91 1.47 -21.58
C ASP A 20 -27.78 2.37 -21.06
N PHE A 21 -26.55 2.10 -21.52
CA PHE A 21 -25.36 2.86 -21.13
C PHE A 21 -25.42 4.31 -21.61
N ALA A 22 -26.10 4.61 -22.72
CA ALA A 22 -26.24 6.00 -23.19
C ALA A 22 -27.06 6.84 -22.21
N LYS A 23 -28.09 6.24 -21.59
CA LYS A 23 -28.85 6.87 -20.51
C LYS A 23 -28.01 7.05 -19.24
N VAL A 24 -27.17 6.08 -18.89
CA VAL A 24 -26.29 6.15 -17.70
C VAL A 24 -25.23 7.23 -17.89
N ASP A 25 -24.59 7.30 -19.07
CA ASP A 25 -23.56 8.31 -19.38
C ASP A 25 -24.13 9.74 -19.45
N ALA A 26 -25.40 9.89 -19.82
CA ALA A 26 -26.09 11.17 -19.81
C ALA A 26 -26.55 11.63 -18.42
N HIS A 27 -26.53 10.75 -17.42
CA HIS A 27 -26.96 11.09 -16.06
C HIS A 27 -25.99 12.07 -15.41
N THR A 28 -26.53 13.17 -14.88
CA THR A 28 -25.76 14.16 -14.12
C THR A 28 -26.16 14.05 -12.67
N ILE A 29 -25.19 13.77 -11.80
CA ILE A 29 -25.39 13.58 -10.37
C ILE A 29 -25.99 14.85 -9.76
N THR A 30 -27.10 14.72 -9.03
CA THR A 30 -27.75 15.83 -8.32
C THR A 30 -27.30 15.89 -6.86
N ALA A 31 -27.60 17.00 -6.17
CA ALA A 31 -27.18 17.19 -4.79
C ALA A 31 -27.83 16.18 -3.83
N GLU A 32 -29.10 15.86 -4.07
CA GLU A 32 -29.90 14.96 -3.25
C GLU A 32 -29.41 13.50 -3.33
N GLU A 33 -28.79 13.11 -4.45
CA GLU A 33 -28.21 11.77 -4.62
C GLU A 33 -27.01 11.53 -3.68
N TYR A 34 -26.32 12.61 -3.24
CA TYR A 34 -25.24 12.47 -2.25
C TYR A 34 -25.76 12.12 -0.86
N ASP A 35 -26.97 12.55 -0.51
CA ASP A 35 -27.59 12.26 0.79
C ASP A 35 -27.99 10.78 0.92
N GLU A 36 -28.18 10.10 -0.22
CA GLU A 36 -28.51 8.67 -0.28
C GLU A 36 -27.26 7.76 -0.23
N LEU A 37 -26.04 8.31 -0.33
CA LEU A 37 -24.82 7.52 -0.29
C LEU A 37 -24.57 6.94 1.11
N PRO A 38 -24.06 5.70 1.21
CA PRO A 38 -23.68 5.14 2.49
C PRO A 38 -22.52 5.92 3.11
N GLU A 39 -22.58 6.09 4.42
CA GLU A 39 -21.50 6.71 5.19
C GLU A 39 -20.20 5.91 5.11
N LEU A 40 -19.08 6.61 4.94
CA LEU A 40 -17.77 5.97 4.89
C LEU A 40 -17.37 5.50 6.29
N THR A 41 -17.32 4.19 6.51
CA THR A 41 -17.02 3.61 7.83
C THR A 41 -15.52 3.40 8.05
N GLU A 42 -15.12 3.25 9.31
CA GLU A 42 -13.75 2.87 9.67
C GLU A 42 -13.33 1.51 9.08
N ALA A 43 -14.28 0.60 8.90
CA ALA A 43 -14.01 -0.70 8.26
C ALA A 43 -13.62 -0.52 6.79
N ASP A 44 -14.30 0.40 6.10
CA ASP A 44 -14.00 0.74 4.70
C ASP A 44 -12.62 1.39 4.58
N LEU A 45 -12.31 2.34 5.48
CA LEU A 45 -10.98 2.97 5.54
C LEU A 45 -9.86 1.97 5.82
N LYS A 46 -10.13 0.97 6.67
CA LYS A 46 -9.16 -0.08 6.99
C LYS A 46 -8.91 -1.02 5.81
N ALA A 47 -9.93 -1.31 5.01
CA ALA A 47 -9.83 -2.14 3.82
C ALA A 47 -9.33 -1.39 2.58
N ALA A 48 -9.33 -0.06 2.61
CA ALA A 48 -9.01 0.78 1.46
C ALA A 48 -7.54 0.66 1.00
N ASP A 49 -7.37 0.61 -0.32
CA ASP A 49 -6.09 0.71 -0.99
C ASP A 49 -5.63 2.17 -1.09
N THR A 50 -4.34 2.43 -0.82
CA THR A 50 -3.77 3.79 -0.91
C THR A 50 -3.11 4.01 -2.26
N TYR A 51 -3.57 4.99 -3.04
CA TYR A 51 -2.97 5.36 -4.32
C TYR A 51 -2.24 6.71 -4.25
N ARG A 52 -1.20 6.86 -5.08
CA ARG A 52 -0.60 8.16 -5.42
C ARG A 52 -0.54 8.27 -6.94
N GLY A 53 -1.40 9.11 -7.52
CA GLY A 53 -1.66 9.09 -8.96
C GLY A 53 -2.16 7.70 -9.39
N ALA A 54 -1.57 7.11 -10.42
CA ALA A 54 -1.90 5.77 -10.89
C ALA A 54 -1.19 4.62 -10.13
N THR A 55 -0.38 4.93 -9.10
CA THR A 55 0.44 3.91 -8.41
C THR A 55 -0.20 3.48 -7.08
N LEU A 56 -0.46 2.18 -6.94
CA LEU A 56 -0.88 1.56 -5.69
C LEU A 56 0.29 1.47 -4.69
N ILE A 57 0.16 2.16 -3.56
CA ILE A 57 1.10 2.09 -2.44
C ILE A 57 0.73 0.87 -1.60
N ARG A 58 1.36 -0.27 -1.90
CA ARG A 58 1.25 -1.47 -1.07
C ARG A 58 1.92 -1.22 0.29
N ARG A 59 1.12 -1.26 1.37
CA ARG A 59 1.64 -1.32 2.74
C ARG A 59 2.45 -2.62 2.88
N GLY A 60 3.77 -2.53 2.93
CA GLY A 60 4.63 -3.66 3.28
C GLY A 60 5.41 -4.32 2.15
N ARG A 61 6.24 -3.56 1.43
CA ARG A 61 7.47 -4.13 0.84
C ARG A 61 8.72 -3.54 1.49
N GLY A 62 8.72 -3.48 2.82
CA GLY A 62 9.97 -3.41 3.56
C GLY A 62 10.79 -4.69 3.32
N ARG A 63 12.10 -4.65 3.59
CA ARG A 63 12.95 -5.84 3.61
C ARG A 63 12.23 -6.93 4.44
N PRO A 64 12.07 -8.16 3.94
CA PRO A 64 11.51 -9.25 4.72
C PRO A 64 12.14 -9.30 6.10
N PRO A 65 11.35 -9.49 7.18
CA PRO A 65 11.88 -9.49 8.53
C PRO A 65 12.98 -10.55 8.63
N VAL A 66 14.20 -10.10 8.96
CA VAL A 66 15.34 -11.00 9.14
C VAL A 66 15.19 -11.64 10.51
N THR A 67 15.16 -12.98 10.58
CA THR A 67 14.98 -13.73 11.84
C THR A 67 16.07 -13.42 12.88
N GLN A 68 17.28 -13.07 12.43
CA GLN A 68 18.38 -12.65 13.29
C GLN A 68 19.04 -11.38 12.75
N THR A 69 18.74 -10.24 13.39
CA THR A 69 19.34 -8.94 13.06
C THR A 69 20.64 -8.74 13.82
N LYS A 70 21.62 -8.09 13.18
CA LYS A 70 22.84 -7.63 13.87
C LYS A 70 22.45 -6.66 14.99
N LYS A 71 23.00 -6.85 16.19
CA LYS A 71 22.80 -5.92 17.30
C LYS A 71 23.83 -4.80 17.22
N LEU A 72 23.38 -3.54 17.27
CA LEU A 72 24.27 -2.41 17.45
C LEU A 72 24.73 -2.42 18.92
N VAL A 73 26.04 -2.51 19.13
CA VAL A 73 26.64 -2.49 20.47
C VAL A 73 27.64 -1.34 20.55
N THR A 74 27.68 -0.66 21.69
CA THR A 74 28.69 0.35 21.98
C THR A 74 29.88 -0.33 22.66
N LEU A 75 30.96 -0.54 21.91
CA LEU A 75 32.20 -1.16 22.38
C LEU A 75 33.38 -0.19 22.19
N ARG A 76 34.31 -0.17 23.14
CA ARG A 76 35.60 0.52 22.99
C ARG A 76 36.62 -0.47 22.47
N LEU A 77 37.30 -0.10 21.38
CA LEU A 77 38.38 -0.85 20.76
C LEU A 77 39.62 0.03 20.72
N ASP A 78 40.79 -0.58 20.67
CA ASP A 78 42.04 0.18 20.52
C ASP A 78 42.05 0.94 19.19
N PRO A 79 42.59 2.18 19.16
CA PRO A 79 42.54 3.01 17.96
C PRO A 79 43.24 2.39 16.75
N ASP A 80 44.39 1.75 16.97
CA ASP A 80 45.20 1.12 15.92
C ASP A 80 44.47 -0.05 15.24
N VAL A 81 43.72 -0.84 16.01
CA VAL A 81 42.87 -1.93 15.49
C VAL A 81 41.81 -1.36 14.55
N VAL A 82 41.10 -0.31 14.98
CA VAL A 82 40.05 0.31 14.16
C VAL A 82 40.63 0.91 12.87
N GLU A 83 41.77 1.59 12.95
CA GLU A 83 42.41 2.21 11.79
C GLU A 83 42.92 1.15 10.79
N ARG A 84 43.51 0.04 11.26
CA ARG A 84 43.88 -1.09 10.39
C ARG A 84 42.67 -1.67 9.65
N TRP A 85 41.54 -1.84 10.34
CA TRP A 85 40.33 -2.32 9.70
C TRP A 85 39.78 -1.31 8.69
N LYS A 86 39.68 -0.03 9.03
CA LYS A 86 39.24 1.01 8.07
C LYS A 86 40.14 1.06 6.83
N ALA A 87 41.46 0.94 7.00
CA ALA A 87 42.43 0.93 5.91
C ALA A 87 42.23 -0.25 4.94
N SER A 88 41.60 -1.35 5.37
CA SER A 88 41.23 -2.46 4.48
C SER A 88 40.10 -2.12 3.49
N GLY A 89 39.54 -0.91 3.55
CA GLY A 89 38.57 -0.41 2.59
C GLY A 89 37.10 -0.76 2.92
N PRO A 90 36.18 -0.53 1.96
CA PRO A 90 34.75 -0.76 2.16
C PRO A 90 34.44 -2.17 2.69
N GLY A 91 33.44 -2.26 3.58
CA GLY A 91 33.03 -3.53 4.19
C GLY A 91 33.90 -4.04 5.33
N TRP A 92 34.85 -3.23 5.84
CA TRP A 92 35.72 -3.63 6.95
C TRP A 92 34.97 -4.09 8.20
N GLN A 93 33.83 -3.48 8.53
CA GLN A 93 32.98 -3.92 9.65
C GLN A 93 32.43 -5.34 9.45
N THR A 94 32.12 -5.70 8.21
CA THR A 94 31.65 -7.05 7.88
C THR A 94 32.78 -8.07 8.03
N ARG A 95 34.00 -7.73 7.59
CA ARG A 95 35.19 -8.58 7.81
C ARG A 95 35.53 -8.71 9.30
N MET A 96 35.50 -7.61 10.04
CA MET A 96 35.69 -7.63 11.50
C MET A 96 34.65 -8.54 12.19
N ASN A 97 33.38 -8.45 11.80
CA ASN A 97 32.34 -9.32 12.34
C ASN A 97 32.53 -10.80 11.98
N ALA A 98 33.13 -11.13 10.83
CA ALA A 98 33.46 -12.51 10.48
C ALA A 98 34.55 -13.07 11.41
N VAL A 99 35.61 -12.31 11.66
CA VAL A 99 36.68 -12.68 12.60
C VAL A 99 36.14 -12.89 14.02
N LEU A 100 35.28 -11.97 14.49
CA LEU A 100 34.64 -12.12 15.81
C LEU A 100 33.76 -13.37 15.91
N ARG A 101 33.18 -13.84 14.80
CA ARG A 101 32.38 -15.06 14.76
C ARG A 101 33.26 -16.31 14.81
N GLU A 102 34.39 -16.29 14.11
CA GLU A 102 35.36 -17.39 14.13
C GLU A 102 36.04 -17.54 15.50
N ALA A 103 36.26 -16.43 16.20
CA ALA A 103 36.87 -16.38 17.53
C ALA A 103 35.84 -16.49 18.69
N MET A 104 34.60 -16.90 18.42
CA MET A 104 33.63 -17.15 19.49
C MET A 104 34.12 -18.29 20.40
N PRO A 105 33.97 -18.16 21.73
CA PRO A 105 34.31 -19.22 22.67
C PRO A 105 33.41 -20.46 22.50
#